data_AF-A0A187TSP5-F1
#
_entry.id   AF-A0A187TSP5-F1
#
_cell.length_a   1.000
_cell.length_b   1.000
_cell.length_c   1.000
_cell.angle_alpha   90.00
_cell.angle_beta   90.00
_cell.angle_gamma   90.00
#
_symmetry.space_group_name_H-M   'P 1'
#
loop_
_entity.id
_entity.type
_entity.pdbx_description
1 polymer ?
#
loop_
_entity_poly.entity_id
_entity_poly.type
_entity_poly.pdbx_seq_one_letter_code
_entity_poly.pdbx_strand_id
1 'polypeptide(L)'
;GTVVGKLEGEREVTLGFVDVMRDDYIEKDRSRGIYFTQDWVSLPGVMPVASGGIHVWHMPALVEIFGDDACLQFGGGTLGHPWGNAPGA
;
A
#
# COMPACT_ATOMS: atom_id res chain seq x y z
N GLY A 1 -0.14 4.78 -2.35
CA GLY A 1 0.93 5.55 -1.65
C GLY A 1 1.69 4.62 -0.73
N THR A 2 2.68 5.10 0.02
CA THR A 2 3.43 4.27 0.99
C THR A 2 3.21 4.65 2.44
N VAL A 3 2.60 5.81 2.71
CA VAL A 3 2.42 6.43 4.05
C VAL A 3 3.75 6.86 4.68
N VAL A 4 4.78 6.01 4.64
CA VAL A 4 6.08 6.19 5.28
C VAL A 4 7.20 6.57 4.30
N GLY A 5 6.92 6.57 2.99
CA GLY A 5 7.92 6.89 1.96
C GLY A 5 7.97 8.36 1.59
N LYS A 6 8.55 8.64 0.42
CA LYS A 6 8.86 10.02 0.00
C LYS A 6 7.63 10.86 -0.40
N LEU A 7 6.55 10.20 -0.82
CA LEU A 7 5.35 10.86 -1.35
C LEU A 7 4.30 10.93 -0.25
N GLU A 8 3.53 12.00 -0.24
CA GLU A 8 2.43 12.19 0.70
C GLU A 8 1.42 11.03 0.63
N GLY A 9 0.92 10.65 1.80
CA GLY A 9 -0.13 9.65 1.96
C GLY A 9 -0.53 9.56 3.42
N GLU A 10 -1.72 10.06 3.76
CA GLU A 10 -2.28 9.91 5.09
C GLU A 10 -2.71 8.45 5.31
N ARG A 11 -2.53 7.94 6.53
CA ARG A 11 -2.69 6.51 6.85
C ARG A 11 -4.13 6.05 6.70
N GLU A 12 -5.08 6.73 7.33
CA GLU A 12 -6.49 6.31 7.36
C GLU A 12 -7.12 6.38 5.97
N VAL A 13 -6.82 7.42 5.19
CA VAL A 13 -7.23 7.53 3.80
C VAL A 13 -6.61 6.43 2.94
N THR A 14 -5.34 6.07 3.17
CA THR A 14 -4.69 4.98 2.43
C THR A 14 -5.34 3.63 2.72
N LEU A 15 -5.69 3.35 3.98
CA LEU A 15 -6.42 2.13 4.35
C LEU A 15 -7.77 2.07 3.64
N GLY A 16 -8.53 3.18 3.62
CA GLY A 16 -9.79 3.24 2.87
C GLY A 16 -9.64 2.91 1.39
N PHE A 17 -8.60 3.41 0.73
CA PHE A 17 -8.33 3.06 -0.67
C PHE A 17 -7.93 1.59 -0.86
N VAL A 18 -7.20 1.00 0.10
CA VAL A 18 -6.86 -0.43 0.06
C VAL A 18 -8.12 -1.29 0.15
N ASP A 19 -9.03 -0.96 1.06
CA ASP A 19 -10.32 -1.65 1.22
C ASP A 19 -11.13 -1.58 -0.08
N VAL A 20 -11.26 -0.38 -0.67
CA VAL A 20 -11.97 -0.16 -1.94
C VAL A 20 -11.39 -0.98 -3.10
N MET A 21 -10.09 -1.21 -3.11
CA MET A 21 -9.42 -1.98 -4.16
C MET A 21 -9.61 -3.49 -4.02
N ARG A 22 -9.74 -4.01 -2.80
CA ARG A 22 -9.68 -5.46 -2.53
C ARG A 22 -11.00 -6.09 -2.15
N ASP A 23 -11.79 -5.41 -1.33
CA ASP A 23 -12.96 -5.98 -0.70
C ASP A 23 -14.15 -5.89 -1.64
N ASP A 24 -15.07 -6.86 -1.56
CA ASP A 24 -16.28 -6.87 -2.39
C ASP A 24 -17.32 -5.84 -1.91
N TYR A 25 -17.31 -5.53 -0.61
CA TYR A 25 -18.27 -4.63 0.02
C TYR A 25 -17.58 -3.74 1.06
N ILE A 26 -17.66 -2.43 0.88
CA ILE A 26 -17.03 -1.43 1.73
C ILE A 26 -18.11 -0.51 2.30
N GLU A 27 -18.27 -0.49 3.62
CA GLU A 27 -19.21 0.42 4.27
C GLU A 27 -18.71 1.87 4.23
N LYS A 28 -19.66 2.81 4.25
CA LYS A 28 -19.35 4.23 4.42
C LYS A 28 -18.58 4.48 5.71
N ASP A 29 -17.35 4.96 5.59
CA ASP A 29 -16.52 5.43 6.70
C ASP A 29 -15.81 6.75 6.35
N ARG A 30 -16.30 7.85 6.91
CA ARG A 30 -15.72 9.18 6.68
C ARG A 30 -14.35 9.38 7.33
N SER A 31 -13.99 8.59 8.35
CA SER A 31 -12.67 8.66 8.98
C SER A 31 -11.57 8.17 8.04
N ARG A 32 -11.92 7.26 7.12
CA ARG A 32 -11.08 6.72 6.04
C ARG A 32 -11.32 7.36 4.67
N GLY A 33 -12.10 8.45 4.60
CA GLY A 33 -12.41 9.13 3.34
C GLY A 33 -13.44 8.44 2.45
N ILE A 34 -14.15 7.42 2.96
CA ILE A 34 -15.19 6.69 2.23
C ILE A 34 -16.55 7.36 2.49
N TYR A 35 -17.03 8.13 1.51
CA TYR A 35 -18.26 8.92 1.64
C TYR A 35 -19.55 8.13 1.42
N PHE A 36 -19.46 7.02 0.67
CA PHE A 36 -20.58 6.17 0.29
C PHE A 36 -20.18 4.71 0.48
N THR A 37 -21.17 3.88 0.83
CA THR A 37 -21.01 2.44 0.78
C THR A 37 -20.84 1.99 -0.67
N GLN A 38 -19.90 1.08 -0.92
CA GLN A 38 -19.59 0.55 -2.25
C GLN A 38 -19.73 -0.97 -2.24
N ASP A 39 -20.46 -1.50 -3.22
CA ASP A 39 -20.62 -2.94 -3.48
C ASP A 39 -20.07 -3.22 -4.89
N TRP A 40 -19.14 -4.16 -5.01
CA TRP A 40 -18.48 -4.54 -6.25
C TRP A 40 -19.08 -5.80 -6.89
N VAL A 41 -20.12 -6.40 -6.30
CA VAL A 41 -20.90 -7.51 -6.87
C VAL A 41 -20.02 -8.63 -7.45
N SER A 42 -19.07 -9.08 -6.63
CA SER A 42 -18.07 -10.12 -6.91
C SER A 42 -17.12 -9.81 -8.06
N LEU A 43 -16.95 -8.53 -8.42
CA LEU A 43 -15.85 -8.11 -9.28
C LEU A 43 -14.52 -8.46 -8.59
N PRO A 44 -13.55 -9.06 -9.29
CA PRO A 44 -12.25 -9.37 -8.69
C PRO A 44 -11.56 -8.10 -8.17
N GLY A 45 -11.04 -8.17 -6.94
CA GLY A 45 -10.20 -7.12 -6.37
C GLY A 45 -8.88 -6.95 -7.11
N VAL A 46 -8.18 -5.85 -6.80
CA VAL A 46 -6.87 -5.52 -7.35
C VAL A 46 -5.80 -5.47 -6.27
N MET A 47 -4.57 -5.84 -6.64
CA MET A 47 -3.42 -5.82 -5.73
C MET A 47 -2.88 -4.39 -5.57
N PRO A 48 -2.92 -3.79 -4.36
CA PRO A 48 -2.32 -2.49 -4.11
C PRO A 48 -0.82 -2.54 -4.30
N VAL A 49 -0.26 -1.47 -4.86
CA VAL A 49 1.19 -1.30 -5.00
C VAL A 49 1.67 -0.16 -4.11
N ALA A 50 2.49 -0.49 -3.12
CA ALA A 50 3.18 0.48 -2.29
C ALA A 50 4.57 0.75 -2.90
N SER A 51 4.76 1.97 -3.43
CA SER A 51 6.00 2.37 -4.11
C SER A 51 6.38 3.81 -3.82
N GLY A 52 7.69 4.06 -3.75
CA GLY A 52 8.26 5.40 -3.70
C GLY A 52 9.01 5.72 -2.40
N GLY A 53 10.34 5.75 -2.48
CA GLY A 53 11.20 6.17 -1.36
C GLY A 53 11.19 5.24 -0.16
N ILE A 54 10.90 3.95 -0.37
CA ILE A 54 10.90 2.92 0.68
C ILE A 54 12.19 2.10 0.66
N HIS A 55 12.55 1.54 1.81
CA HIS A 55 13.75 0.74 2.08
C HIS A 55 13.47 -0.20 3.26
N VAL A 56 14.41 -1.10 3.59
CA VAL A 56 14.20 -2.22 4.53
C VAL A 56 13.56 -1.82 5.88
N TRP A 57 13.93 -0.69 6.48
CA TRP A 57 13.34 -0.26 7.77
C TRP A 57 11.84 0.09 7.71
N HIS A 58 11.28 0.30 6.52
CA HIS A 58 9.86 0.53 6.34
C HIS A 58 9.05 -0.79 6.30
N MET A 59 9.70 -1.95 6.18
CA MET A 59 9.01 -3.23 6.00
C MET A 59 7.97 -3.54 7.08
N PRO A 60 8.23 -3.37 8.40
CA PRO A 60 7.23 -3.66 9.42
C PRO A 60 5.95 -2.84 9.23
N ALA A 61 6.09 -1.54 8.97
CA ALA A 61 4.95 -0.66 8.74
C ALA A 61 4.22 -0.96 7.43
N LEU A 62 4.95 -1.29 6.35
CA LEU A 62 4.34 -1.63 5.07
C LEU A 62 3.51 -2.91 5.16
N VAL A 63 3.99 -3.93 5.87
CA VAL A 63 3.25 -5.18 6.09
C VAL A 63 2.05 -4.95 7.01
N GLU A 64 2.17 -4.10 8.03
CA GLU A 64 1.04 -3.71 8.88
C GLU A 64 -0.07 -3.00 8.07
N ILE A 65 0.31 -2.09 7.17
CA ILE A 65 -0.64 -1.27 6.42
C ILE A 65 -1.29 -2.06 5.28
N PHE A 66 -0.49 -2.82 4.52
CA PHE A 66 -0.97 -3.42 3.27
C PHE A 66 -1.23 -4.93 3.38
N GLY A 67 -0.73 -5.63 4.39
CA GLY A 67 -0.87 -7.09 4.49
C GLY A 67 -0.22 -7.84 3.32
N ASP A 68 -0.60 -9.11 3.17
CA ASP A 68 0.05 -10.04 2.24
C ASP A 68 -0.33 -9.81 0.77
N ASP A 69 -1.57 -9.36 0.49
CA ASP A 69 -2.09 -9.19 -0.87
C ASP A 69 -1.62 -7.88 -1.53
N ALA A 70 -0.34 -7.56 -1.42
CA ALA A 70 0.26 -6.31 -1.86
C ALA A 70 1.55 -6.51 -2.67
N CYS A 71 1.84 -5.57 -3.57
CA CYS A 71 3.17 -5.41 -4.15
C CYS A 71 3.94 -4.30 -3.41
N LEU A 72 5.14 -4.60 -2.92
CA LEU A 72 6.05 -3.62 -2.32
C LEU A 72 7.21 -3.35 -3.27
N GLN A 73 7.27 -2.14 -3.84
CA GLN A 73 8.26 -1.82 -4.88
C GLN A 73 9.46 -1.04 -4.34
N PHE A 74 10.62 -1.70 -4.32
CA PHE A 74 11.90 -1.13 -3.92
C PHE A 74 12.74 -0.76 -5.16
N GLY A 75 12.67 0.52 -5.56
CA GLY A 75 13.54 1.05 -6.62
C GLY A 75 14.93 1.40 -6.08
N GLY A 76 15.10 2.65 -5.64
CA GLY A 76 16.34 3.09 -4.98
C GLY A 76 16.70 2.30 -3.72
N GLY A 77 15.70 1.73 -3.03
CA GLY A 77 15.91 0.83 -1.88
C GLY A 77 16.64 -0.47 -2.20
N THR A 78 16.68 -0.88 -3.47
CA THR A 78 17.41 -2.06 -3.96
C THR A 78 18.66 -1.64 -4.74
N LEU A 79 18.50 -0.79 -5.77
CA LEU A 79 19.64 -0.38 -6.61
C LEU A 79 20.67 0.49 -5.87
N GLY A 80 20.28 1.11 -4.75
CA GLY A 80 21.17 1.91 -3.90
C GLY A 80 21.95 1.10 -2.85
N HIS A 81 21.81 -0.22 -2.81
CA HIS A 81 22.53 -1.06 -1.85
C HIS A 81 24.05 -0.99 -2.10
N PRO A 82 24.89 -0.86 -1.04
CA PRO A 82 26.34 -0.64 -1.19
C PRO A 82 27.08 -1.76 -1.93
N TRP A 83 26.47 -2.94 -2.05
CA TRP A 83 27.03 -4.10 -2.75
C TRP A 83 26.30 -4.42 -4.07
N GLY A 84 25.55 -3.47 -4.62
CA GLY A 84 24.84 -3.59 -5.90
C GLY A 84 23.49 -4.30 -5.79
N ASN A 85 22.88 -4.57 -6.95
CA ASN A 85 21.48 -4.99 -7.05
C ASN A 85 21.18 -6.32 -6.36
N ALA A 86 22.06 -7.33 -6.52
CA ALA A 86 21.79 -8.67 -6.03
C ALA A 86 21.70 -8.76 -4.49
N PRO A 87 22.60 -8.12 -3.71
CA PRO A 87 22.43 -8.05 -2.25
C PRO A 87 21.32 -7.10 -1.78
N GLY A 88 20.85 -6.20 -2.64
CA GLY A 88 19.74 -5.27 -2.32
C GLY A 88 18.35 -5.81 -2.65
N ALA A 89 18.26 -6.96 -3.32
CA ALA A 89 17.02 -7.67 -3.65
C ALA A 89 16.81 -8.83 -2.68
#